data_AF-A0A7I7LAA5-F1
#
_entry.id   AF-A0A7I7LAA5-F1
#
_cell.length_a   1.000
_cell.length_b   1.000
_cell.length_c   1.000
_cell.angle_alpha   90.00
_cell.angle_beta   90.00
_cell.angle_gamma   90.00
#
_symmetry.space_group_name_H-M   'P 1'
#
loop_
_entity.id
_entity.type
_entity.pdbx_description
1 polymer ?
#
loop_
_entity_poly.entity_id
_entity_poly.type
_entity_poly.pdbx_seq_one_letter_code
_entity_poly.pdbx_strand_id
1 'polypeptide(L)'
;MHEHVFIMTTEVAQNYPEAWGNEEKRVADAITRLNELKSRGVDTIVDLTVIGLGRYIPRIARIAAATDLNIVVATGLYTYNDVPYRFHYQGPGGMLDGPEIMTDMFVRDIEQGIADTGVKAGILKCATDEPGITPGVERVLRAVAQTHKRTGVPISTHTHAGLRRGLEQQRIFEEVRRRRCRPEPGDHRTLR
;
A
#
# COMPACT_ATOMS: atom_id res chain seq x y z
N MET A 1 9.53 -6.75 10.62
CA MET A 1 8.87 -5.49 10.18
C MET A 1 8.42 -5.52 8.72
N HIS A 2 8.54 -6.64 8.00
CA HIS A 2 8.05 -6.79 6.64
C HIS A 2 7.68 -8.25 6.43
N GLU A 3 6.40 -8.55 6.41
CA GLU A 3 5.87 -9.88 6.13
C GLU A 3 4.73 -9.78 5.10
N HIS A 4 4.22 -10.92 4.69
CA HIS A 4 3.02 -11.05 3.87
C HIS A 4 2.23 -12.28 4.32
N VAL A 5 0.90 -12.17 4.38
CA VAL A 5 0.06 -13.36 4.62
C VAL A 5 -0.19 -14.10 3.30
N PHE A 6 -0.65 -13.37 2.26
CA PHE A 6 -0.82 -13.91 0.92
C PHE A 6 -0.40 -12.89 -0.13
N ILE A 7 0.25 -13.37 -1.19
CA ILE A 7 0.57 -12.57 -2.38
C ILE A 7 -0.02 -13.29 -3.58
N MET A 8 -0.71 -12.54 -4.44
CA MET A 8 -1.25 -13.04 -5.69
C MET A 8 -1.55 -11.91 -6.66
N THR A 9 -1.69 -12.23 -7.95
CA THR A 9 -2.42 -11.35 -8.86
C THR A 9 -3.91 -11.69 -8.74
N THR A 10 -4.69 -10.79 -8.13
CA THR A 10 -6.11 -11.04 -7.80
C THR A 10 -6.91 -11.54 -9.00
N GLU A 11 -6.78 -10.87 -10.14
CA GLU A 11 -7.51 -11.21 -11.36
C GLU A 11 -7.14 -12.60 -11.89
N VAL A 12 -5.86 -12.97 -11.85
CA VAL A 12 -5.40 -14.31 -12.25
C VAL A 12 -5.95 -15.37 -11.29
N ALA A 13 -5.87 -15.13 -9.98
CA ALA A 13 -6.37 -16.08 -8.99
C ALA A 13 -7.89 -16.31 -9.07
N GLN A 14 -8.65 -15.30 -9.51
CA GLN A 14 -10.10 -15.43 -9.72
C GLN A 14 -10.44 -16.20 -11.00
N ASN A 15 -9.68 -15.99 -12.07
CA ASN A 15 -9.95 -16.63 -13.37
C ASN A 15 -9.31 -18.01 -13.50
N TYR A 16 -8.27 -18.31 -12.72
CA TYR A 16 -7.55 -19.58 -12.68
C TYR A 16 -7.36 -20.04 -11.23
N PRO A 17 -8.46 -20.46 -10.56
CA PRO A 17 -8.49 -20.70 -9.12
C PRO A 17 -7.79 -22.00 -8.70
N GLU A 18 -7.37 -22.85 -9.63
CA GLU A 18 -6.86 -24.20 -9.36
C GLU A 18 -5.62 -24.19 -8.45
N ALA A 19 -4.73 -23.22 -8.67
CA ALA A 19 -3.53 -23.06 -7.85
C ALA A 19 -3.84 -22.56 -6.43
N TRP A 20 -4.85 -21.69 -6.29
CA TRP A 20 -5.33 -21.25 -4.98
C TRP A 20 -6.01 -22.41 -4.25
N GLY A 21 -6.87 -23.14 -4.96
CA GLY A 21 -7.60 -24.29 -4.45
C GLY A 21 -8.65 -23.88 -3.43
N ASN A 22 -8.64 -24.51 -2.26
CA ASN A 22 -9.66 -24.32 -1.24
C ASN A 22 -9.34 -23.12 -0.32
N GLU A 23 -10.20 -22.09 -0.35
CA GLU A 23 -10.09 -20.87 0.47
C GLU A 23 -9.96 -21.16 1.96
N GLU A 24 -10.81 -22.03 2.51
CA GLU A 24 -10.82 -22.33 3.95
C GLU A 24 -9.54 -23.04 4.39
N LYS A 25 -8.99 -23.91 3.53
CA LYS A 25 -7.69 -24.54 3.79
C LYS A 25 -6.56 -23.51 3.80
N ARG A 26 -6.58 -22.50 2.92
CA ARG A 26 -5.56 -21.43 2.89
C ARG A 26 -5.65 -20.54 4.12
N VAL A 27 -6.87 -20.18 4.53
CA VAL A 27 -7.12 -19.40 5.75
C VAL A 27 -6.66 -20.18 6.99
N ALA A 28 -7.02 -21.46 7.11
CA ALA A 28 -6.60 -22.30 8.22
C ALA A 28 -5.06 -22.47 8.29
N ASP A 29 -4.40 -22.69 7.15
CA ASP A 29 -2.93 -22.79 7.09
C ASP A 29 -2.24 -21.49 7.56
N ALA A 30 -2.73 -20.33 7.11
CA ALA A 30 -2.22 -19.05 7.58
C ALA A 30 -2.39 -18.87 9.09
N ILE A 31 -3.56 -19.20 9.65
CA ILE A 31 -3.80 -19.14 11.10
C ILE A 31 -2.83 -20.05 11.85
N THR A 32 -2.63 -21.30 11.40
CA THR A 32 -1.67 -22.23 12.01
C THR A 32 -0.26 -21.65 12.03
N ARG A 33 0.22 -21.11 10.90
CA ARG A 33 1.57 -20.54 10.80
C ARG A 33 1.76 -19.28 11.66
N LEU A 34 0.75 -18.42 11.72
CA LEU A 34 0.80 -17.20 12.55
C LEU A 34 0.70 -17.50 14.05
N ASN A 35 -0.06 -18.51 14.45
CA ASN A 35 -0.09 -18.99 15.83
C ASN A 35 1.21 -19.67 16.23
N GLU A 36 1.86 -20.40 15.32
CA GLU A 36 3.23 -20.89 15.55
C GLU A 36 4.17 -19.71 15.78
N LEU A 37 4.15 -18.69 14.93
CA LEU A 37 4.96 -17.48 15.07
C LEU A 37 4.71 -16.79 16.43
N LYS A 38 3.45 -16.65 16.84
CA LYS A 38 3.07 -16.11 18.14
C LYS A 38 3.63 -16.94 19.29
N SER A 39 3.56 -18.27 19.20
CA SER A 39 4.12 -19.18 20.21
C SER A 39 5.64 -19.07 20.37
N ARG A 40 6.34 -18.56 19.35
CA ARG A 40 7.78 -18.28 19.37
C ARG A 40 8.13 -16.91 19.96
N GLY A 41 7.15 -16.17 20.45
CA GLY A 41 7.33 -14.89 21.13
C GLY A 41 7.31 -13.66 20.22
N VAL A 42 6.85 -13.79 18.97
CA VAL A 42 6.61 -12.62 18.11
C VAL A 42 5.21 -12.10 18.35
N ASP A 43 5.09 -10.81 18.65
CA ASP A 43 3.79 -10.21 18.99
C ASP A 43 3.08 -9.54 17.82
N THR A 44 3.83 -9.11 16.81
CA THR A 44 3.30 -8.28 15.73
C THR A 44 4.01 -8.58 14.42
N ILE A 45 3.22 -8.72 13.36
CA ILE A 45 3.70 -8.64 11.98
C ILE A 45 3.17 -7.38 11.29
N VAL A 46 3.90 -6.95 10.27
CA VAL A 46 3.49 -5.85 9.39
C VAL A 46 3.32 -6.44 8.00
N ASP A 47 2.07 -6.63 7.59
CA ASP A 47 1.72 -7.16 6.26
C ASP A 47 1.75 -6.02 5.25
N LEU A 48 2.79 -6.04 4.40
CA LEU A 48 3.03 -5.01 3.38
C LEU A 48 2.37 -5.33 2.03
N THR A 49 1.37 -6.21 2.02
CA THR A 49 0.56 -6.51 0.84
C THR A 49 -0.36 -5.32 0.53
N VAL A 50 -0.19 -4.73 -0.65
CA VAL A 50 -0.95 -3.56 -1.13
C VAL A 50 -1.52 -3.79 -2.54
N ILE A 51 -2.09 -2.77 -3.17
CA ILE A 51 -2.52 -2.85 -4.58
C ILE A 51 -1.32 -3.25 -5.44
N GLY A 52 -1.51 -4.22 -6.33
CA GLY A 52 -0.44 -4.86 -7.12
C GLY A 52 0.11 -6.15 -6.51
N LEU A 53 -0.16 -6.44 -5.23
CA LEU A 53 0.26 -7.69 -4.55
C LEU A 53 -0.92 -8.59 -4.12
N GLY A 54 -2.15 -8.22 -4.46
CA GLY A 54 -3.33 -9.03 -4.16
C GLY A 54 -3.96 -8.78 -2.79
N ARG A 55 -3.79 -7.57 -2.23
CA ARG A 55 -4.39 -7.17 -0.95
C ARG A 55 -5.91 -7.39 -0.96
N TYR A 56 -6.39 -8.21 -0.02
CA TYR A 56 -7.82 -8.40 0.23
C TYR A 56 -8.10 -8.51 1.74
N ILE A 57 -8.53 -7.40 2.34
CA ILE A 57 -8.64 -7.24 3.79
C ILE A 57 -9.71 -8.12 4.46
N PRO A 58 -10.88 -8.43 3.85
CA PRO A 58 -11.83 -9.35 4.48
C PRO A 58 -11.22 -10.70 4.88
N ARG A 59 -10.31 -11.24 4.06
CA ARG A 59 -9.56 -12.47 4.39
C ARG A 59 -8.62 -12.26 5.57
N ILE A 60 -7.88 -11.15 5.58
CA ILE A 60 -6.94 -10.83 6.67
C ILE A 60 -7.69 -10.61 7.99
N ALA A 61 -8.87 -9.96 7.95
CA ALA A 61 -9.71 -9.76 9.13
C ALA A 61 -10.18 -11.09 9.74
N ARG A 62 -10.58 -12.07 8.90
CA ARG A 62 -10.93 -13.43 9.37
C ARG A 62 -9.76 -14.11 10.07
N ILE A 63 -8.54 -13.97 9.54
CA ILE A 63 -7.32 -14.56 10.10
C ILE A 63 -6.94 -13.88 11.41
N ALA A 64 -6.93 -12.54 11.42
CA ALA A 64 -6.61 -11.74 12.60
C ALA A 64 -7.56 -12.04 13.78
N ALA A 65 -8.83 -12.34 13.51
CA ALA A 65 -9.79 -12.74 14.55
C ALA A 65 -9.52 -14.12 15.19
N ALA A 66 -8.63 -14.93 14.61
CA ALA A 66 -8.34 -16.30 15.03
C ALA A 66 -6.90 -16.49 15.55
N THR A 67 -6.18 -15.39 15.81
CA THR A 67 -4.81 -15.39 16.35
C THR A 67 -4.60 -14.23 17.31
N ASP A 68 -3.77 -14.44 18.35
CA ASP A 68 -3.34 -13.39 19.28
C ASP A 68 -2.15 -12.56 18.72
N LEU A 69 -1.75 -12.81 17.48
CA LEU A 69 -0.73 -12.05 16.78
C LEU A 69 -1.33 -10.75 16.23
N ASN A 70 -0.70 -9.61 16.52
CA ASN A 70 -1.12 -8.35 15.90
C ASN A 70 -0.72 -8.33 14.41
N ILE A 71 -1.65 -7.93 13.55
CA ILE A 71 -1.39 -7.76 12.11
C ILE A 71 -1.61 -6.30 11.73
N VAL A 72 -0.52 -5.56 11.53
CA VAL A 72 -0.59 -4.20 10.98
C VAL A 72 -0.68 -4.31 9.46
N VAL A 73 -1.77 -3.80 8.88
CA VAL A 73 -2.01 -3.84 7.43
C VAL A 73 -1.57 -2.55 6.73
N ALA A 74 -1.20 -2.66 5.46
CA ALA A 74 -0.68 -1.55 4.67
C ALA A 74 -1.69 -0.97 3.64
N THR A 75 -1.44 0.27 3.25
CA THR A 75 -1.97 0.87 2.01
C THR A 75 -0.84 1.41 1.14
N GLY A 76 -1.14 1.68 -0.13
CA GLY A 76 -0.17 2.08 -1.14
C GLY A 76 -0.31 1.28 -2.42
N LEU A 77 0.72 1.34 -3.27
CA LEU A 77 0.73 0.67 -4.57
C LEU A 77 2.11 0.10 -4.88
N TYR A 78 2.12 -1.12 -5.38
CA TYR A 78 3.31 -1.84 -5.77
C TYR A 78 3.36 -1.96 -7.30
N THR A 79 4.33 -1.29 -7.90
CA THR A 79 4.69 -1.42 -9.31
C THR A 79 6.19 -1.19 -9.47
N TYR A 80 6.78 -1.85 -10.45
CA TYR A 80 8.16 -1.60 -10.86
C TYR A 80 8.24 -0.68 -12.09
N ASN A 81 7.12 -0.42 -12.75
CA ASN A 81 7.10 0.36 -13.97
C ASN A 81 5.86 1.26 -14.03
N ASP A 82 4.76 0.78 -14.61
CA ASP A 82 3.57 1.61 -14.84
C ASP A 82 2.49 1.39 -13.78
N VAL A 83 1.60 2.37 -13.64
CA VAL A 83 0.44 2.29 -12.76
C VAL A 83 -0.65 1.39 -13.36
N PRO A 84 -1.49 0.73 -12.54
CA PRO A 84 -2.66 0.01 -13.03
C PRO A 84 -3.54 0.88 -13.93
N TYR A 85 -4.23 0.26 -14.89
CA TYR A 85 -5.06 0.94 -15.89
C TYR A 85 -6.05 1.96 -15.31
N ARG A 86 -6.55 1.73 -14.08
CA ARG A 86 -7.38 2.66 -13.31
C ARG A 86 -6.80 4.08 -13.22
N PHE A 87 -5.48 4.23 -13.26
CA PHE A 87 -4.77 5.50 -13.11
C PHE A 87 -4.22 6.05 -14.44
N HIS A 88 -4.48 5.37 -15.56
CA HIS A 88 -3.96 5.73 -16.88
C HIS A 88 -4.57 7.05 -17.41
N TYR A 89 -5.85 7.30 -17.12
CA TYR A 89 -6.54 8.51 -17.61
C TYR A 89 -6.46 9.69 -16.65
N GLN A 90 -6.67 9.47 -15.35
CA GLN A 90 -6.82 10.55 -14.38
C GLN A 90 -5.59 10.72 -13.50
N GLY A 91 -5.32 11.97 -13.12
CA GLY A 91 -4.26 12.36 -12.20
C GLY A 91 -2.95 12.70 -12.93
N PRO A 92 -1.91 13.09 -12.17
CA PRO A 92 -0.69 13.66 -12.73
C PRO A 92 -0.04 12.77 -13.80
N GLY A 93 0.06 13.29 -15.02
CA GLY A 93 0.66 12.57 -16.15
C GLY A 93 -0.23 11.49 -16.77
N GLY A 94 -1.50 11.36 -16.34
CA GLY A 94 -2.51 10.57 -17.04
C GLY A 94 -3.02 11.25 -18.31
N MET A 95 -3.69 10.50 -19.18
CA MET A 95 -4.14 10.98 -20.50
C MET A 95 -5.07 12.22 -20.44
N LEU A 96 -5.91 12.32 -19.40
CA LEU A 96 -6.80 13.45 -19.13
C LEU A 96 -6.25 14.39 -18.04
N ASP A 97 -5.11 14.03 -17.45
CA ASP A 97 -4.47 14.67 -16.30
C ASP A 97 -5.43 14.87 -15.10
N GLY A 98 -5.07 15.75 -14.15
CA GLY A 98 -5.93 16.19 -13.06
C GLY A 98 -5.35 15.93 -11.66
N PRO A 99 -6.15 16.10 -10.60
CA PRO A 99 -5.69 15.91 -9.23
C PRO A 99 -5.29 14.46 -8.95
N GLU A 100 -4.32 14.28 -8.04
CA GLU A 100 -3.86 12.94 -7.66
C GLU A 100 -4.87 12.21 -6.78
N ILE A 101 -5.53 11.21 -7.36
CA ILE A 101 -6.52 10.37 -6.71
C ILE A 101 -5.92 9.27 -5.83
N MET A 102 -4.69 8.81 -6.09
CA MET A 102 -4.05 7.77 -5.27
C MET A 102 -3.85 8.24 -3.84
N THR A 103 -3.45 9.51 -3.66
CA THR A 103 -3.25 10.09 -2.33
C THR A 103 -4.54 10.01 -1.51
N ASP A 104 -5.69 10.37 -2.09
CA ASP A 104 -6.99 10.32 -1.40
C ASP A 104 -7.43 8.90 -1.09
N MET A 105 -7.19 7.95 -1.99
CA MET A 105 -7.45 6.53 -1.72
C MET A 105 -6.66 6.03 -0.52
N PHE A 106 -5.36 6.35 -0.44
CA PHE A 106 -4.50 5.91 0.66
C PHE A 106 -4.87 6.61 1.97
N VAL A 107 -5.21 7.91 1.93
CA VAL A 107 -5.69 8.65 3.12
C VAL A 107 -7.00 8.06 3.63
N ARG A 108 -7.94 7.71 2.74
CA ARG A 108 -9.18 7.03 3.12
C ARG A 108 -8.90 5.71 3.83
N ASP A 109 -8.02 4.88 3.29
CA ASP A 109 -7.63 3.61 3.90
C ASP A 109 -7.08 3.77 5.32
N ILE A 110 -6.39 4.88 5.60
CA ILE A 110 -5.79 5.19 6.91
C ILE A 110 -6.82 5.80 7.88
N GLU A 111 -7.59 6.79 7.44
CA GLU A 111 -8.43 7.59 8.34
C GLU A 111 -9.83 7.00 8.52
N GLN A 112 -10.39 6.38 7.48
CA GLN A 112 -11.77 5.90 7.43
C GLN A 112 -11.84 4.37 7.46
N GLY A 113 -10.90 3.70 6.79
CA GLY A 113 -10.81 2.25 6.69
C GLY A 113 -10.78 1.76 5.24
N ILE A 114 -10.26 0.55 5.06
CA ILE A 114 -10.10 -0.09 3.76
C ILE A 114 -11.44 -0.70 3.32
N ALA A 115 -11.97 -0.21 2.20
CA ALA A 115 -13.28 -0.60 1.68
C ALA A 115 -14.41 -0.47 2.73
N ASP A 116 -15.15 -1.54 2.98
CA ASP A 116 -16.25 -1.68 3.93
C ASP A 116 -15.86 -2.41 5.22
N THR A 117 -14.56 -2.65 5.43
CA THR A 117 -14.09 -3.54 6.52
C THR A 117 -13.96 -2.86 7.88
N GLY A 118 -13.95 -1.52 7.91
CA GLY A 118 -13.61 -0.74 9.11
C GLY A 118 -12.13 -0.85 9.57
N VAL A 119 -11.35 -1.74 8.96
CA VAL A 119 -9.92 -1.92 9.25
C VAL A 119 -9.11 -0.79 8.61
N LYS A 120 -8.28 -0.11 9.40
CA LYS A 120 -7.45 1.01 8.95
C LYS A 120 -6.02 0.56 8.66
N ALA A 121 -5.42 1.13 7.62
CA ALA A 121 -4.01 0.92 7.33
C ALA A 121 -3.12 1.65 8.35
N GLY A 122 -2.12 0.95 8.88
CA GLY A 122 -1.15 1.52 9.84
C GLY A 122 0.18 1.94 9.20
N ILE A 123 0.40 1.63 7.93
CA ILE A 123 1.66 1.90 7.23
C ILE A 123 1.44 2.06 5.72
N LEU A 124 2.29 2.87 5.09
CA LEU A 124 2.34 3.06 3.64
C LEU A 124 3.38 2.16 2.99
N LYS A 125 3.11 1.69 1.77
CA LYS A 125 4.01 0.87 0.96
C LYS A 125 4.14 1.39 -0.47
N CYS A 126 5.37 1.41 -0.97
CA CYS A 126 5.71 1.65 -2.38
C CYS A 126 6.92 0.80 -2.79
N ALA A 127 7.30 0.87 -4.08
CA ALA A 127 8.39 0.10 -4.64
C ALA A 127 9.21 0.89 -5.66
N THR A 128 10.51 0.56 -5.76
CA THR A 128 11.40 0.93 -6.85
C THR A 128 12.39 -0.21 -7.07
N ASP A 129 12.42 -0.76 -8.27
CA ASP A 129 13.21 -1.96 -8.57
C ASP A 129 14.16 -1.72 -9.76
N GLU A 130 14.51 -2.75 -10.51
CA GLU A 130 15.45 -2.67 -11.65
C GLU A 130 15.16 -1.51 -12.62
N PRO A 131 13.91 -1.21 -13.01
CA PRO A 131 13.62 -0.10 -13.94
C PRO A 131 13.92 1.29 -13.37
N GLY A 132 14.06 1.43 -12.05
CA GLY A 132 14.32 2.71 -11.39
C GLY A 132 13.09 3.62 -11.33
N ILE A 133 13.31 4.93 -11.45
CA ILE A 133 12.27 5.96 -11.36
C ILE A 133 11.62 6.15 -12.74
N THR A 134 10.74 5.21 -13.11
CA THR A 134 9.83 5.40 -14.24
C THR A 134 8.75 6.43 -13.89
N PRO A 135 8.02 6.98 -14.88
CA PRO A 135 6.93 7.91 -14.60
C PRO A 135 5.87 7.34 -13.64
N GLY A 136 5.49 6.07 -13.82
CA GLY A 136 4.53 5.39 -12.94
C GLY A 136 5.07 5.21 -11.52
N VAL A 137 6.33 4.77 -11.37
CA VAL A 137 7.00 4.64 -10.06
C VAL A 137 7.11 5.99 -9.36
N GLU A 138 7.54 7.05 -10.05
CA GLU A 138 7.66 8.38 -9.48
C GLU A 138 6.31 8.89 -8.98
N ARG A 139 5.25 8.72 -9.77
CA ARG A 139 3.90 9.12 -9.41
C ARG A 139 3.44 8.43 -8.12
N VAL A 140 3.67 7.12 -7.99
CA VAL A 140 3.34 6.35 -6.78
C VAL A 140 4.15 6.83 -5.58
N LEU A 141 5.47 7.05 -5.73
CA LEU A 141 6.32 7.54 -4.65
C LEU A 141 5.85 8.91 -4.14
N ARG A 142 5.48 9.81 -5.05
CA ARG A 142 4.96 11.13 -4.70
C ARG A 142 3.60 11.04 -4.01
N ALA A 143 2.69 10.19 -4.50
CA ALA A 143 1.39 9.97 -3.84
C ALA A 143 1.56 9.44 -2.40
N VAL A 144 2.41 8.42 -2.21
CA VAL A 144 2.72 7.87 -0.88
C VAL A 144 3.34 8.92 0.05
N ALA A 145 4.28 9.73 -0.45
CA ALA A 145 4.91 10.79 0.34
C ALA A 145 3.90 11.88 0.74
N GLN A 146 2.94 12.24 -0.13
CA GLN A 146 1.88 13.18 0.22
C GLN A 146 0.91 12.59 1.24
N THR A 147 0.55 11.31 1.13
CA THR A 147 -0.27 10.64 2.14
C THR A 147 0.41 10.63 3.50
N HIS A 148 1.72 10.34 3.55
CA HIS A 148 2.50 10.42 4.79
C HIS A 148 2.43 11.83 5.40
N LYS A 149 2.61 12.88 4.59
CA LYS A 149 2.51 14.27 5.10
C LYS A 149 1.13 14.62 5.65
N ARG A 150 0.06 14.06 5.09
CA ARG A 150 -1.33 14.32 5.53
C ARG A 150 -1.70 13.58 6.80
N THR A 151 -1.22 12.35 6.96
CA THR A 151 -1.71 11.40 7.98
C THR A 151 -0.71 11.07 9.08
N GLY A 152 0.59 11.31 8.84
CA GLY A 152 1.67 10.98 9.75
C GLY A 152 2.05 9.50 9.82
N VAL A 153 1.32 8.59 9.16
CA VAL A 153 1.65 7.15 9.20
C VAL A 153 2.99 6.86 8.51
N PRO A 154 3.81 5.93 9.01
CA PRO A 154 5.14 5.66 8.47
C PRO A 154 5.10 5.11 7.02
N ILE A 155 6.22 5.27 6.31
CA ILE A 155 6.45 4.69 4.99
C ILE A 155 7.43 3.53 5.10
N SER A 156 7.07 2.36 4.57
CA SER A 156 7.97 1.26 4.27
C SER A 156 8.17 1.15 2.75
N THR A 157 9.37 0.83 2.28
CA THR A 157 9.68 0.83 0.83
C THR A 157 10.23 -0.52 0.37
N HIS A 158 10.00 -0.85 -0.90
CA HIS A 158 10.71 -1.94 -1.59
C HIS A 158 11.82 -1.31 -2.42
N THR A 159 13.00 -1.90 -2.41
CA THR A 159 14.14 -1.42 -3.19
C THR A 159 14.92 -2.57 -3.80
N HIS A 160 15.36 -2.43 -5.05
CA HIS A 160 16.48 -3.23 -5.53
C HIS A 160 17.79 -2.75 -4.89
N ALA A 161 18.25 -3.46 -3.86
CA ALA A 161 19.39 -3.04 -3.02
C ALA A 161 20.71 -2.91 -3.81
N GLY A 162 21.00 -3.86 -4.70
CA GLY A 162 22.23 -3.85 -5.51
C GLY A 162 22.37 -2.63 -6.44
N LEU A 163 21.23 -2.06 -6.85
CA LEU A 163 21.16 -0.86 -7.69
C LEU A 163 20.95 0.41 -6.85
N ARG A 164 20.96 0.27 -5.51
CA ARG A 164 20.86 1.37 -4.53
C ARG A 164 19.61 2.24 -4.71
N ARG A 165 18.49 1.65 -5.14
CA ARG A 165 17.22 2.35 -5.41
C ARG A 165 16.66 3.13 -4.22
N GLY A 166 17.01 2.74 -2.99
CA GLY A 166 16.64 3.49 -1.79
C GLY A 166 17.11 4.95 -1.78
N LEU A 167 18.26 5.26 -2.41
CA LEU A 167 18.76 6.63 -2.51
C LEU A 167 17.89 7.51 -3.43
N GLU A 168 17.32 6.92 -4.48
CA GLU A 168 16.43 7.64 -5.39
C GLU A 168 15.06 7.92 -4.74
N GLN A 169 14.55 6.95 -3.96
CA GLN A 169 13.35 7.14 -3.15
C GLN A 169 13.54 8.27 -2.12
N GLN A 170 14.67 8.28 -1.39
CA GLN A 170 15.01 9.34 -0.44
C GLN A 170 14.98 10.72 -1.08
N ARG A 171 15.52 10.87 -2.30
CA ARG A 171 15.50 12.13 -3.05
C ARG A 171 14.07 12.61 -3.31
N ILE A 172 13.22 11.74 -3.84
CA ILE A 172 11.81 12.08 -4.16
C ILE A 172 11.02 12.43 -2.90
N PHE A 173 11.21 11.68 -1.81
CA PHE A 173 10.54 11.96 -0.54
C PHE A 173 10.97 13.30 0.05
N GLU A 174 12.27 13.64 -0.01
CA GLU A 174 12.78 14.92 0.46
C GLU A 174 12.26 16.10 -0.39
N GLU A 175 12.13 15.93 -1.72
CA GLU A 175 11.49 16.93 -2.58
C GLU A 175 10.04 17.21 -2.18
N VAL A 176 9.25 16.16 -1.94
CA VAL A 176 7.85 16.27 -1.52
C VAL A 176 7.73 16.92 -0.14
N ARG A 177 8.66 16.59 0.78
CA ARG A 177 8.75 17.23 2.09
C ARG A 177 9.02 18.74 1.97
N ARG A 178 9.97 19.15 1.12
CA ARG A 178 10.37 20.56 0.94
C ARG A 178 9.33 21.42 0.24
N ARG A 179 8.55 20.84 -0.68
CA ARG A 179 7.44 21.56 -1.32
C ARG A 179 6.40 21.89 -0.25
N ARG A 180 6.29 23.17 0.12
CA ARG A 180 5.14 23.69 0.88
C ARG A 180 3.90 23.33 0.09
N CYS A 181 2.87 22.80 0.74
CA CYS A 181 1.54 22.72 0.15
C CYS A 181 1.17 24.16 -0.24
N ARG A 182 1.23 24.49 -1.54
CA ARG A 182 0.56 25.71 -1.99
C ARG A 182 -0.91 25.49 -1.69
N PRO A 183 -1.61 26.40 -1.00
CA PRO A 183 -3.05 26.31 -0.92
C PRO A 183 -3.60 26.25 -2.36
N GLU A 184 -4.52 25.32 -2.59
CA GLU A 184 -5.32 25.26 -3.82
C GLU A 184 -5.87 26.68 -4.10
N PRO A 185 -5.81 27.20 -5.34
CA PRO A 185 -6.44 28.45 -5.67
C PRO A 185 -7.97 28.26 -5.59
N GLY A 186 -8.55 28.56 -4.43
CA GLY A 186 -10.00 28.43 -4.21
C GLY A 186 -10.48 28.35 -2.76
N ASP A 187 -9.61 28.19 -1.76
CA ASP A 187 -10.05 28.17 -0.34
C ASP A 187 -10.31 29.60 0.19
N HIS A 188 -11.38 30.22 -0.31
CA HIS A 188 -12.01 31.38 0.31
C HIS A 188 -12.90 30.92 1.45
N ARG A 189 -12.32 30.39 2.53
CA ARG A 189 -13.02 30.37 3.82
C ARG A 189 -12.69 31.63 4.59
N THR A 190 -13.61 32.56 4.39
CA THR A 190 -13.78 33.85 5.04
C THR A 190 -13.57 33.76 6.55
N LEU A 191 -12.74 34.67 7.04
CA LEU A 191 -12.73 35.18 8.41
C LEU A 191 -14.16 35.36 8.95
N ARG A 192 -14.50 34.66 10.03
CA ARG A 192 -15.25 35.16 11.20
C ARG A 192 -14.91 34.32 12.42
#